data_AF-A0A2W2BBY4-F1
#
_entry.id   AF-A0A2W2BBY4-F1
#
_cell.length_a   1.000
_cell.length_b   1.000
_cell.length_c   1.000
_cell.angle_alpha   90.00
_cell.angle_beta   90.00
_cell.angle_gamma   90.00
#
_symmetry.space_group_name_H-M   'P 1'
#
loop_
_entity.id
_entity.type
_entity.pdbx_description
1 polymer ?
#
loop_
_entity_poly.entity_id
_entity_poly.type
_entity_poly.pdbx_seq_one_letter_code
_entity_poly.pdbx_strand_id
1 'polypeptide(L)' 'MPYAPPLWRQIRDDLRAKIRVGIYPPGSKLPSVRLLAEEYDTSHMTVRRALDSMIELGELVGRMGIGVFVADTSDQDS' A
#
# COMPACT_ATOMS: atom_id res chain seq x y z
N MET A 1 -6.82 17.66 -20.92
CA MET A 1 -7.31 17.28 -19.58
C MET A 1 -6.11 16.88 -18.74
N PRO A 2 -5.77 17.60 -17.67
CA PRO A 2 -4.58 17.29 -16.88
C PRO A 2 -4.86 16.00 -16.09
N TYR A 3 -4.09 14.95 -16.39
CA TYR A 3 -4.12 13.69 -15.69
C TYR A 3 -3.39 13.91 -14.36
N ALA A 4 -4.11 14.34 -13.33
CA ALA A 4 -3.54 14.41 -11.98
C ALA A 4 -2.91 13.04 -11.67
N PRO A 5 -1.66 12.98 -11.18
CA PRO A 5 -1.05 11.72 -10.81
C PRO A 5 -2.00 11.04 -9.82
N PRO A 6 -2.41 9.81 -10.10
CA PRO A 6 -3.58 9.28 -9.44
C PRO A 6 -3.27 9.06 -7.95
N LEU A 7 -4.21 9.43 -7.06
CA LEU A 7 -4.01 9.38 -5.59
C LEU A 7 -3.43 8.05 -5.11
N TRP A 8 -3.83 6.94 -5.76
CA TRP A 8 -3.33 5.61 -5.43
C TRP A 8 -1.80 5.48 -5.53
N ARG A 9 -1.17 6.25 -6.42
CA ARG A 9 0.29 6.25 -6.59
C ARG A 9 0.98 6.99 -5.45
N GLN A 10 0.41 8.10 -4.97
CA GLN A 10 0.93 8.84 -3.83
C GLN A 10 0.86 8.00 -2.55
N ILE A 11 -0.27 7.34 -2.32
CA ILE A 11 -0.47 6.44 -1.16
C ILE A 11 0.55 5.29 -1.20
N ARG A 12 0.76 4.68 -2.37
CA ARG A 12 1.77 3.64 -2.55
C ARG A 12 3.17 4.13 -2.19
N ASP A 13 3.60 5.26 -2.76
CA ASP A 13 4.94 5.79 -2.54
C ASP A 13 5.15 6.20 -1.06
N ASP A 14 4.12 6.74 -0.40
CA ASP A 14 4.13 7.05 1.04
C ASP A 14 4.24 5.77 1.90
N LEU A 15 3.44 4.73 1.59
CA LEU A 15 3.56 3.42 2.24
C LEU A 15 4.97 2.85 2.07
N ARG A 16 5.53 2.92 0.86
CA ARG A 16 6.87 2.42 0.55
C ARG A 16 7.94 3.16 1.34
N ALA A 17 7.81 4.48 1.47
CA ALA A 17 8.66 5.29 2.32
C ALA A 17 8.53 4.85 3.79
N LYS A 18 7.31 4.67 4.30
CA LYS A 18 7.02 4.18 5.67
C LYS A 18 7.60 2.79 5.94
N ILE A 19 7.57 1.90 4.97
CA ILE A 19 8.20 0.57 5.05
C ILE A 19 9.72 0.73 5.11
N ARG A 20 10.30 1.54 4.22
CA ARG A 20 11.76 1.82 4.20
C ARG A 20 12.27 2.48 5.48
N VAL A 21 11.49 3.36 6.11
CA VAL A 21 11.86 3.98 7.39
C VAL A 21 11.58 3.08 8.61
N GLY A 22 11.01 1.88 8.41
CA GLY A 22 10.76 0.91 9.46
C GLY A 22 9.48 1.13 10.27
N ILE A 23 8.56 2.01 9.83
CA ILE A 23 7.25 2.18 10.47
C ILE A 23 6.39 0.93 10.27
N TYR A 24 6.45 0.34 9.07
CA TYR A 24 5.79 -0.93 8.77
C TYR A 24 6.82 -1.94 8.27
N PRO A 25 7.39 -2.75 9.17
CA PRO A 25 8.36 -3.74 8.73
C PRO A 25 7.71 -4.78 7.81
N PRO A 26 8.47 -5.34 6.86
CA PRO A 26 7.99 -6.43 6.02
C PRO A 26 7.49 -7.59 6.87
N GLY A 27 6.35 -8.18 6.47
CA GLY A 27 5.60 -9.17 7.24
C GLY A 27 4.62 -8.56 8.25
N SER A 28 4.64 -7.25 8.49
CA SER A 28 3.65 -6.59 9.36
C SER A 28 2.28 -6.50 8.71
N LYS A 29 1.26 -6.57 9.55
CA LYS A 29 -0.13 -6.35 9.14
C LYS A 29 -0.36 -4.87 8.91
N LEU A 30 -0.76 -4.52 7.70
CA LEU A 30 -1.24 -3.18 7.37
C LEU A 30 -2.68 -2.97 7.85
N PRO A 31 -3.04 -1.71 8.18
CA PRO A 31 -4.43 -1.32 8.31
C PRO A 31 -5.26 -1.72 7.09
N SER A 32 -6.52 -2.08 7.34
CA SER A 32 -7.46 -2.46 6.28
C SER A 32 -7.71 -1.32 5.30
N VAL A 33 -8.16 -1.66 4.09
CA VAL A 33 -8.54 -0.69 3.03
C VAL A 33 -9.45 0.44 3.57
N ARG A 34 -10.38 0.11 4.46
CA ARG A 34 -11.27 1.07 5.14
C ARG A 34 -10.50 2.06 6.01
N LEU A 35 -9.67 1.56 6.92
CA LEU A 35 -8.85 2.38 7.82
C LEU A 35 -7.90 3.29 7.04
N LEU A 36 -7.23 2.74 6.02
CA LEU A 36 -6.38 3.53 5.12
C LEU A 36 -7.21 4.59 4.37
N ALA A 37 -8.40 4.24 3.90
CA ALA A 37 -9.24 5.20 3.19
C ALA A 37 -9.73 6.33 4.09
N GLU A 38 -10.02 6.05 5.36
CA GLU A 38 -10.37 7.04 6.37
C GLU A 38 -9.14 7.90 6.75
N GLU A 39 -7.96 7.29 6.90
CA GLU A 39 -6.72 7.99 7.25
C GLU A 39 -6.22 8.92 6.15
N TYR A 40 -6.32 8.49 4.89
CA TYR A 40 -5.94 9.28 3.71
C TYR A 40 -7.10 10.11 3.14
N ASP A 41 -8.25 10.17 3.82
CA ASP A 41 -9.48 10.85 3.40
C ASP A 41 -9.80 10.62 1.91
N THR A 42 -9.81 9.35 1.49
CA THR A 42 -9.91 8.95 0.10
C THR A 42 -10.93 7.85 -0.12
N SER A 43 -11.25 7.57 -1.38
CA SER A 43 -12.19 6.51 -1.72
C SER A 43 -11.59 5.12 -1.46
N HIS A 44 -12.40 4.20 -0.91
CA HIS A 44 -12.03 2.79 -0.75
C HIS A 44 -11.55 2.16 -2.08
N MET A 45 -12.12 2.59 -3.20
CA MET A 45 -11.69 2.15 -4.54
C MET A 45 -10.26 2.61 -4.87
N THR A 46 -9.88 3.82 -4.47
CA THR A 46 -8.54 4.38 -4.67
C THR A 46 -7.51 3.65 -3.82
N VAL A 47 -7.80 3.42 -2.54
CA VAL A 47 -6.92 2.64 -1.66
C VAL A 47 -6.82 1.21 -2.16
N ARG A 48 -7.97 0.59 -2.51
CA ARG A 48 -7.96 -0.77 -3.05
C ARG A 48 -7.07 -0.85 -4.29
N ARG A 49 -7.15 0.11 -5.21
CA ARG A 49 -6.28 0.16 -6.38
C ARG A 49 -4.81 0.34 -6.02
N ALA A 50 -4.48 1.16 -5.03
CA ALA A 50 -3.11 1.31 -4.53
C ALA A 50 -2.57 -0.03 -4.00
N LEU A 51 -3.37 -0.69 -3.17
CA LEU A 51 -3.03 -1.98 -2.59
C LEU A 51 -2.92 -3.07 -3.67
N ASP A 52 -3.84 -3.11 -4.63
CA ASP A 52 -3.84 -4.08 -5.74
C ASP A 52 -2.55 -3.92 -6.55
N SER A 53 -2.20 -2.69 -6.95
CA SER A 53 -0.95 -2.43 -7.65
C SER A 53 0.30 -2.80 -6.84
N MET A 54 0.28 -2.63 -5.52
CA MET A 54 1.37 -3.09 -4.66
C MET A 54 1.41 -4.62 -4.52
N ILE A 55 0.25 -5.28 -4.52
CA ILE A 55 0.16 -6.75 -4.51
C ILE A 55 0.68 -7.31 -5.83
N GLU A 56 0.32 -6.70 -6.96
CA GLU A 56 0.82 -7.06 -8.30
C GLU A 56 2.35 -6.89 -8.41
N LEU A 57 2.90 -5.87 -7.76
CA LEU A 57 4.35 -5.66 -7.67
C LEU A 57 5.05 -6.58 -6.65
N GLY A 58 4.29 -7.37 -5.87
CA GLY A 58 4.83 -8.21 -4.81
C GLY A 58 5.30 -7.44 -3.57
N GLU A 59 4.89 -6.18 -3.41
CA GLU A 59 5.20 -5.35 -2.24
C GLU A 59 4.19 -5.55 -1.10
N LEU A 60 2.98 -6.06 -1.39
CA LEU A 60 1.96 -6.40 -0.40
C LEU A 60 1.39 -7.80 -0.61
N VAL A 61 0.87 -8.40 0.45
CA VAL A 61 0.15 -9.68 0.42
C VAL A 61 -1.23 -9.51 1.02
N GLY A 62 -2.26 -9.53 0.17
CA GLY A 62 -3.63 -9.60 0.62
C GLY A 62 -4.00 -11.03 1.06
N ARG A 63 -4.38 -11.22 2.33
CA ARG A 63 -4.99 -12.46 2.80
C ARG A 63 -6.47 -12.25 3.05
N MET A 64 -7.30 -12.93 2.25
CA MET A 64 -8.75 -12.89 2.37
C MET A 64 -9.18 -13.30 3.78
N GLY A 65 -9.92 -12.41 4.47
CA GLY A 65 -10.40 -12.60 5.85
C GLY A 65 -9.43 -12.17 6.97
N ILE A 66 -8.15 -11.90 6.67
CA ILE A 66 -7.14 -11.59 7.69
C ILE A 66 -6.63 -10.14 7.57
N GLY A 67 -6.58 -9.61 6.35
CA GLY A 67 -6.14 -8.24 6.06
C GLY A 67 -5.03 -8.21 5.01
N VAL A 68 -4.33 -7.09 4.92
CA VAL A 68 -3.18 -6.91 4.02
C VAL A 68 -1.91 -6.92 4.84
N PHE A 69 -0.86 -7.54 4.32
CA PHE A 69 0.45 -7.61 4.95
C PHE A 69 1.49 -6.97 4.04
N VAL A 70 2.53 -6.36 4.62
CA VAL A 70 3.68 -5.87 3.86
C VAL A 70 4.46 -7.08 3.34
N ALA A 71 4.69 -7.21 2.04
CA ALA A 71 5.66 -8.16 1.53
C ALA A 71 7.07 -7.56 1.57
N ASP A 72 8.04 -8.42 1.87
CA ASP A 72 9.44 -8.05 1.81
C ASP A 72 9.87 -7.97 0.35
N THR A 73 10.03 -6.74 -0.16
CA THR A 73 10.61 -6.46 -1.49
C THR A 73 11.97 -5.76 -1.35
N SER A 74 12.49 -5.65 -0.13
CA SER A 74 13.72 -4.92 0.20
C SER A 74 14.96 -5.50 -0.48
N ASP A 75 14.84 -6.68 -1.08
CA ASP A 75 15.92 -7.43 -1.72
C ASP A 75 16.19 -7.02 -3.19
N GLN A 76 15.44 -6.07 -3.77
CA GLN A 76 15.51 -5.73 -5.22
C GLN A 76 16.31 -4.45 -5.58
N ASP A 77 17.01 -3.80 -4.64
CA ASP A 77 17.96 -2.72 -4.94
C ASP A 77 19.40 -3.20 -4.59
N SER A 78 20.04 -3.91 -5.54
CA SER A 78 21.50 -4.10 -5.62
C SER A 78 22.01 -3.60 -6.96
#